data_AF-A0A357CIG8-F1
#
_entry.id   AF-A0A357CIG8-F1
#
_cell.length_a   1.000
_cell.length_b   1.000
_cell.length_c   1.000
_cell.angle_alpha   90.00
_cell.angle_beta   90.00
_cell.angle_gamma   90.00
#
_symmetry.space_group_name_H-M   'P 1'
#
loop_
_entity.id
_entity.type
_entity.pdbx_description
1 polymer ?
#
loop_
_entity_poly.entity_id
_entity_poly.type
_entity_poly.pdbx_seq_one_letter_code
_entity_poly.pdbx_strand_id
1 'polypeptide(L)' 'VMIEGPGHVPIHKIKVNVEKQLKECGEAPFYTLGPLVTDIAPAYDHITSAIGAAMIGWFGTAMLCYVTPKE' A
#
# COMPACT_ATOMS: atom_id res chain seq x y z
N VAL A 1 10.84 -14.89 -3.87
CA VAL A 1 11.23 -13.53 -3.43
C VAL A 1 9.98 -12.68 -3.46
N MET A 2 9.72 -11.92 -2.40
CA MET A 2 8.63 -10.95 -2.34
C MET A 2 9.26 -9.55 -2.24
N ILE A 3 8.58 -8.53 -2.75
CA ILE A 3 9.08 -7.15 -2.72
C ILE A 3 8.27 -6.35 -1.72
N GLU A 4 8.94 -5.63 -0.83
CA GLU A 4 8.28 -4.70 0.08
C GLU A 4 7.98 -3.37 -0.63
N GLY A 5 6.80 -2.85 -0.35
CA GLY A 5 6.23 -1.67 -0.97
C GLY A 5 6.05 -0.50 -0.01
N PRO A 6 5.38 0.57 -0.48
CA PRO A 6 5.36 1.85 0.22
C PRO A 6 4.46 1.85 1.46
N GLY A 7 4.64 2.91 2.27
CA GLY A 7 3.84 3.24 3.46
C GLY A 7 2.85 4.39 3.21
N HIS A 8 3.31 5.61 2.99
CA HIS A 8 2.43 6.79 2.83
C HIS A 8 2.32 7.20 1.36
N VAL A 9 1.12 7.07 0.77
CA VAL A 9 0.89 7.32 -0.67
C VAL A 9 -0.51 7.89 -0.90
N PRO A 10 -0.66 9.11 -1.46
CA PRO A 10 -1.97 9.64 -1.80
C PRO A 10 -2.62 8.84 -2.94
N ILE A 11 -3.95 8.74 -2.91
CA ILE A 11 -4.76 7.85 -3.76
C ILE A 11 -4.35 7.86 -5.25
N HIS A 12 -4.16 9.04 -5.84
CA HIS A 12 -3.84 9.20 -7.27
C HIS A 12 -2.47 8.61 -7.67
N LYS A 13 -1.62 8.25 -6.71
CA LYS A 13 -0.30 7.62 -6.95
C LYS A 13 -0.26 6.13 -6.64
N ILE A 14 -1.35 5.51 -6.18
CA ILE A 14 -1.34 4.08 -5.82
C ILE A 14 -1.08 3.21 -7.05
N LYS A 15 -1.81 3.45 -8.15
CA LYS A 15 -1.71 2.62 -9.37
C LYS A 15 -0.31 2.63 -9.98
N VAL A 16 0.33 3.80 -10.06
CA VAL A 16 1.68 3.92 -10.64
C VAL A 16 2.74 3.17 -9.82
N ASN A 17 2.55 3.01 -8.51
CA ASN A 17 3.46 2.19 -7.69
C ASN A 17 3.37 0.71 -8.07
N VAL A 18 2.16 0.20 -8.29
CA VAL A 18 1.94 -1.20 -8.69
C VAL A 18 2.48 -1.44 -10.10
N GLU A 19 2.17 -0.57 -11.06
CA GLU A 19 2.68 -0.68 -12.44
C GLU A 19 4.23 -0.66 -12.48
N LYS A 20 4.84 0.20 -11.66
CA LYS A 20 6.30 0.26 -11.53
C LYS A 20 6.86 -1.03 -10.94
N GLN A 21 6.25 -1.55 -9.88
CA GLN A 21 6.71 -2.78 -9.24
C GLN A 21 6.61 -3.99 -10.17
N LEU A 22 5.49 -4.15 -10.89
CA LEU A 22 5.32 -5.25 -11.84
C LEU A 22 6.39 -5.21 -12.93
N LYS A 23 6.67 -4.01 -13.48
CA LYS A 23 7.68 -3.81 -14.52
C LYS A 23 9.11 -4.04 -14.03
N GLU A 24 9.47 -3.49 -12.88
CA GLU A 24 10.86 -3.47 -12.40
C GLU A 24 11.24 -4.74 -11.64
N CYS A 25 10.26 -5.46 -11.08
CA CYS A 25 10.50 -6.63 -10.25
C CYS A 25 10.07 -7.94 -10.91
N GLY A 26 9.77 -7.93 -12.22
CA GLY A 26 9.40 -9.13 -12.97
C GLY A 26 8.18 -9.83 -12.38
N GLU A 27 7.15 -9.05 -12.01
CA GLU A 27 5.89 -9.54 -11.43
C GLU A 27 6.04 -10.37 -10.14
N ALA A 28 7.17 -10.22 -9.43
CA ALA A 28 7.32 -10.83 -8.10
C ALA A 28 6.18 -10.38 -7.15
N PRO A 29 5.72 -11.24 -6.21
CA PRO A 29 4.66 -10.87 -5.29
C PRO A 29 4.98 -9.59 -4.51
N PHE A 30 4.04 -8.65 -4.51
CA PHE A 30 4.19 -7.37 -3.81
C PHE A 30 3.59 -7.43 -2.40
N TYR A 31 4.31 -6.87 -1.42
CA TYR A 31 3.93 -6.82 -0.01
C TYR A 31 3.98 -5.37 0.47
N THR A 32 2.86 -4.78 0.87
CA THR A 32 2.78 -3.31 1.13
C THR A 32 2.34 -3.01 2.57
N LEU A 33 2.74 -1.87 3.12
CA LEU A 33 2.32 -1.38 4.43
C LEU A 33 1.20 -0.34 4.27
N GLY A 34 -0.06 -0.76 4.35
CA GLY A 34 -1.20 0.10 3.97
C GLY A 34 -1.39 0.12 2.45
N PRO A 35 -1.21 1.25 1.74
CA PRO A 35 -0.62 2.53 2.18
C PRO A 35 -1.59 3.54 2.82
N LEU A 36 -1.08 4.36 3.75
CA LEU A 36 -1.78 5.50 4.32
C LEU A 36 -2.04 6.54 3.23
N VAL A 37 -3.31 6.88 3.00
CA VAL A 37 -3.70 7.84 1.95
C VAL A 37 -3.66 9.30 2.39
N THR A 38 -3.51 9.55 3.68
CA THR A 38 -3.42 10.88 4.28
C THR A 38 -2.75 10.78 5.65
N ASP A 39 -2.04 11.84 6.05
CA ASP A 39 -1.23 11.88 7.28
C ASP A 39 -1.90 12.68 8.40
N ILE A 40 -3.13 13.16 8.19
CA ILE A 40 -3.79 14.14 9.07
C ILE A 40 -4.71 13.50 10.12
N ALA A 41 -4.73 12.17 10.23
CA ALA A 41 -5.63 11.43 11.10
C ALA A 41 -4.87 10.42 11.99
N PRO A 42 -3.90 10.90 12.81
CA PRO A 42 -3.15 10.02 13.70
C PRO A 42 -4.07 9.23 14.63
N ALA A 43 -3.68 8.02 14.98
CA ALA A 43 -4.48 7.01 15.68
C ALA A 43 -5.67 6.43 14.89
N TYR A 44 -5.97 6.97 13.72
CA TYR A 44 -6.96 6.44 12.78
C TYR A 44 -6.30 5.88 11.52
N ASP A 45 -5.01 5.59 11.58
CA ASP A 45 -4.24 5.16 10.40
C ASP A 45 -4.56 3.75 9.92
N HIS A 46 -5.09 2.89 10.79
CA HIS A 46 -5.75 1.66 10.35
C HIS A 46 -6.91 1.92 9.34
N ILE A 47 -7.55 3.10 9.38
CA ILE A 47 -8.60 3.50 8.43
C ILE A 47 -7.96 4.14 7.19
N THR A 48 -7.05 5.10 7.38
CA THR A 48 -6.38 5.79 6.25
C THR A 48 -5.62 4.80 5.38
N SER A 49 -4.96 3.83 6.00
CA SER A 49 -4.25 2.74 5.33
C SER A 49 -5.17 1.70 4.71
N ALA A 50 -6.31 1.36 5.33
CA ALA A 50 -7.25 0.38 4.76
C ALA A 50 -7.80 0.83 3.40
N ILE A 51 -8.00 2.14 3.21
CA ILE A 51 -8.40 2.72 1.91
C ILE A 51 -7.33 2.42 0.87
N GLY A 52 -6.06 2.74 1.16
CA GLY A 52 -4.97 2.49 0.23
C GLY A 52 -4.71 1.01 0.02
N ALA A 53 -4.79 0.19 1.07
CA ALA A 53 -4.60 -1.25 1.06
C ALA A 53 -5.63 -1.97 0.18
N ALA A 54 -6.90 -1.58 0.28
CA ALA A 54 -7.95 -2.11 -0.58
C ALA A 54 -7.70 -1.77 -2.06
N MET A 55 -7.27 -0.54 -2.36
CA MET A 55 -6.97 -0.12 -3.73
C MET A 55 -5.73 -0.82 -4.30
N ILE A 56 -4.63 -0.86 -3.53
CA ILE A 56 -3.37 -1.45 -3.99
C ILE A 56 -3.46 -2.98 -4.09
N GLY A 57 -4.27 -3.60 -3.24
CA GLY A 57 -4.67 -5.01 -3.35
C GLY A 57 -5.49 -5.26 -4.62
N TRP A 58 -6.48 -4.42 -4.91
CA TRP A 58 -7.25 -4.51 -6.16
C TRP A 58 -6.38 -4.39 -7.40
N PHE A 59 -5.31 -3.58 -7.36
CA PHE A 59 -4.38 -3.44 -8.47
C PHE A 59 -3.34 -4.55 -8.59
N GLY A 60 -3.24 -5.49 -7.64
CA GLY A 60 -2.41 -6.68 -7.78
C GLY A 60 -1.39 -6.95 -6.66
N THR A 61 -1.48 -6.25 -5.52
CA THR A 61 -0.63 -6.55 -4.36
C THR A 61 -1.01 -7.89 -3.73
N ALA A 62 -0.02 -8.72 -3.42
CA ALA A 62 -0.22 -10.09 -2.96
C ALA A 62 -0.37 -10.23 -1.44
N MET A 63 0.25 -9.34 -0.66
CA MET A 63 0.16 -9.34 0.81
C MET A 63 0.08 -7.91 1.35
N LEU A 64 -0.70 -7.72 2.42
CA LEU A 64 -0.93 -6.42 3.04
C LEU A 64 -0.48 -6.48 4.51
N CYS A 65 0.53 -5.68 4.87
CA CYS A 65 0.90 -5.46 6.26
C CYS A 65 -0.14 -4.54 6.88
N TYR A 66 -0.74 -4.99 7.97
CA TYR A 66 -1.70 -4.21 8.72
C TYR A 66 -1.08 -2.95 9.33
N VAL A 67 -1.92 -1.94 9.58
CA VAL A 67 -1.56 -0.74 10.33
C VAL A 67 -2.51 -0.66 11.51
N THR A 68 -1.99 -0.33 12.69
CA THR A 68 -2.80 -0.30 13.92
C THR A 68 -3.39 1.09 14.18
N PRO A 69 -4.36 1.22 15.09
CA PRO A 69 -4.78 2.53 15.61
C PRO A 69 -3.70 3.28 16.42
N LYS A 70 -2.49 2.75 16.58
CA LYS A 70 -1.39 3.40 17.31
C LYS A 70 -0.16 3.64 16.44
N GLU A 71 -0.31 3.47 15.13
CA GLU A 71 0.66 3.98 14.17
C GLU A 71 0.75 5.51 14.26
#